data_AF-A0A1W1XF16-F1
#
_entry.id   AF-A0A1W1XF16-F1
#
_cell.length_a   1.000
_cell.length_b   1.000
_cell.length_c   1.000
_cell.angle_alpha   90.00
_cell.angle_beta   90.00
_cell.angle_gamma   90.00
#
_symmetry.space_group_name_H-M   'P 1'
#
loop_
_entity.id
_entity.type
_entity.pdbx_description
1 polymer ?
#
loop_
_entity_poly.entity_id
_entity_poly.type
_entity_poly.pdbx_seq_one_letter_code
_entity_poly.pdbx_strand_id
1 'polypeptide(L)'
;MKCSDHIFRLLAPLGLIGLLVSGCFTQGARRADEALPTGLHPPRIQTSFAVSNLWFGKTWEIFVEGEDPDGDMDYIWVEVSQLGGNMWSNHRVYLEGDRKAHFKGVIHLPTPSLLSRSGWQTLRAVLRIHDRANHYSNPVTHEVELGRPTRTPVPAQWKAARAQRLGTVFFDFDLDRDGDHERIPLLR
;
A
#
# COMPACT_ATOMS: atom_id res chain seq x y z
N MET A 1 35.97 56.79 -78.59
CA MET A 1 34.79 57.46 -78.00
C MET A 1 34.34 56.67 -76.78
N LYS A 2 34.02 57.37 -75.69
CA LYS A 2 33.59 56.89 -74.36
C LYS A 2 32.20 56.21 -74.37
N CYS A 3 31.99 55.24 -73.47
CA CYS A 3 30.87 55.09 -72.50
C CYS A 3 30.92 53.66 -71.92
N SER A 4 31.13 53.43 -70.60
CA SER A 4 30.18 53.57 -69.46
C SER A 4 29.04 52.54 -69.56
N ASP A 5 28.58 51.81 -68.55
CA ASP A 5 28.93 51.45 -67.17
C ASP A 5 27.91 50.34 -66.74
N HIS A 6 28.09 49.76 -65.56
CA HIS A 6 27.07 49.12 -64.69
C HIS A 6 26.77 47.62 -64.90
N ILE A 7 27.20 46.75 -63.97
CA ILE A 7 26.55 46.36 -62.69
C ILE A 7 25.25 45.57 -62.93
N PHE A 8 25.27 44.24 -62.69
CA PHE A 8 24.34 43.61 -61.76
C PHE A 8 24.81 42.21 -61.34
N ARG A 9 24.74 41.97 -60.03
CA ARG A 9 25.06 40.73 -59.31
C ARG A 9 23.88 39.76 -59.38
N LEU A 10 24.14 38.46 -59.51
CA LEU A 10 23.23 37.36 -59.14
C LEU A 10 24.12 36.14 -58.81
N LEU A 11 24.52 35.98 -57.54
CA LEU A 11 23.92 35.06 -56.56
C LEU A 11 23.97 33.58 -56.99
N ALA A 12 25.05 32.91 -56.59
CA ALA A 12 25.13 31.45 -56.48
C ALA A 12 25.10 31.08 -54.99
N PRO A 13 24.18 30.23 -54.52
CA PRO A 13 24.35 29.55 -53.25
C PRO A 13 25.01 28.19 -53.48
N LEU A 14 26.27 28.10 -53.04
CA LEU A 14 27.00 26.88 -52.79
C LEU A 14 26.37 26.08 -51.65
N GLY A 15 26.30 24.76 -51.82
CA GLY A 15 27.03 23.87 -50.92
C GLY A 15 26.41 23.55 -49.56
N LEU A 16 25.62 22.48 -49.55
CA LEU A 16 25.37 21.54 -48.46
C LEU A 16 26.65 21.19 -47.67
N ILE A 17 26.72 21.51 -46.37
CA ILE A 17 27.61 20.83 -45.40
C ILE A 17 26.84 20.67 -44.08
N GLY A 18 26.46 19.44 -43.78
CA GLY A 18 25.97 19.03 -42.47
C GLY A 18 27.13 18.58 -41.58
N LEU A 19 27.11 18.99 -40.31
CA LEU A 19 27.86 18.38 -39.19
C LEU A 19 27.65 19.18 -37.90
N LEU A 20 26.82 18.67 -36.96
CA LEU A 20 26.85 18.94 -35.52
C LEU A 20 26.18 17.73 -34.83
N VAL A 21 26.86 16.60 -34.65
CA VAL A 21 27.72 16.22 -33.51
C VAL A 21 27.04 16.38 -32.13
N SER A 22 26.62 15.23 -31.60
CA SER A 22 26.54 14.79 -30.20
C SER A 22 26.35 15.84 -29.10
N GLY A 23 25.11 16.00 -28.63
CA GLY A 23 24.83 16.46 -27.27
C GLY A 23 24.92 15.29 -26.30
N CYS A 24 25.84 15.38 -25.33
CA CYS A 24 26.06 14.42 -24.27
C CYS A 24 24.76 14.06 -23.52
N PHE A 25 24.38 12.79 -23.53
CA PHE A 25 23.51 12.24 -22.51
C PHE A 25 24.26 12.29 -21.19
N THR A 26 23.92 13.25 -20.33
CA THR A 26 24.16 13.14 -18.89
C THR A 26 23.26 12.03 -18.37
N GLN A 27 23.71 10.80 -18.58
CA GLN A 27 23.22 9.64 -17.85
C GLN A 27 23.66 9.88 -16.41
N GLY A 28 22.82 10.62 -15.68
CA GLY A 28 22.90 10.71 -14.24
C GLY A 28 22.99 9.29 -13.74
N ALA A 29 24.18 8.92 -13.26
CA ALA A 29 24.39 7.72 -12.51
C ALA A 29 23.35 7.77 -11.40
N ARG A 30 22.25 7.04 -11.57
CA ARG A 30 21.52 6.50 -10.45
C ARG A 30 22.61 5.80 -9.68
N ARG A 31 23.03 6.39 -8.55
CA ARG A 31 23.65 5.61 -7.49
C ARG A 31 22.72 4.41 -7.37
N ALA A 32 23.20 3.26 -7.83
CA ALA A 32 22.82 2.04 -7.17
C ALA A 32 23.11 2.38 -5.71
N ASP A 33 22.04 2.63 -4.94
CA ASP A 33 22.11 2.41 -3.51
C ASP A 33 22.80 1.05 -3.42
N GLU A 34 24.05 1.08 -2.93
CA GLU A 34 24.81 -0.11 -2.63
C GLU A 34 23.84 -0.98 -1.86
N ALA A 35 23.39 -2.08 -2.48
CA ALA A 35 22.48 -2.98 -1.85
C ALA A 35 23.23 -3.48 -0.62
N LEU A 36 22.89 -2.91 0.55
CA LEU A 36 23.38 -3.41 1.82
C LEU A 36 23.16 -4.92 1.80
N PRO A 37 24.12 -5.72 2.28
CA PRO A 37 23.92 -7.14 2.43
C PRO A 37 22.57 -7.33 3.11
N THR A 38 21.66 -7.98 2.40
CA THR A 38 20.30 -8.18 2.90
C THR A 38 20.40 -9.04 4.16
N GLY A 39 19.60 -8.71 5.17
CA GLY A 39 19.65 -9.34 6.48
C GLY A 39 19.55 -10.87 6.41
N LEU A 40 20.17 -11.57 7.37
CA LEU A 40 20.09 -13.02 7.49
C LEU A 40 18.87 -13.47 8.32
N HIS A 41 18.40 -12.61 9.22
CA HIS A 41 17.42 -12.92 10.23
C HIS A 41 16.03 -12.48 9.78
N PRO A 42 15.00 -13.34 9.91
CA PRO A 42 13.65 -12.94 9.59
C PRO A 42 13.09 -11.94 10.62
N PRO A 43 12.22 -11.00 10.19
CA PRO A 43 11.55 -10.08 11.08
C PRO A 43 10.54 -10.81 11.98
N ARG A 44 10.17 -10.17 13.10
CA ARG A 44 9.29 -10.76 14.12
C ARG A 44 8.20 -9.79 14.53
N ILE A 45 6.96 -10.28 14.61
CA ILE A 45 5.88 -9.60 15.33
C ILE A 45 6.00 -9.97 16.80
N GLN A 46 6.32 -8.99 17.64
CA GLN A 46 6.54 -9.21 19.07
C GLN A 46 5.21 -9.32 19.84
N THR A 47 4.29 -8.40 19.53
CA THR A 47 2.96 -8.40 20.11
C THR A 47 2.00 -7.67 19.20
N SER A 48 0.71 -7.99 19.32
CA SER A 48 -0.34 -7.29 18.60
C SER A 48 -1.65 -7.36 19.37
N PHE A 49 -2.57 -6.46 19.04
CA PHE A 49 -3.88 -6.39 19.65
C PHE A 49 -4.88 -5.76 18.68
N ALA A 50 -6.06 -6.34 18.62
CA ALA A 50 -7.22 -5.70 18.01
C ALA A 50 -8.47 -6.06 18.82
N VAL A 51 -9.47 -5.19 18.80
CA VAL A 51 -10.76 -5.51 19.42
C VAL A 51 -11.50 -6.52 18.57
N SER A 52 -12.22 -7.45 19.22
CA SER A 52 -13.00 -8.49 18.54
C SER A 52 -14.45 -8.10 18.25
N ASN A 53 -14.89 -6.94 18.73
CA ASN A 53 -16.24 -6.43 18.52
C ASN A 53 -16.20 -4.93 18.24
N LEU A 54 -16.93 -4.48 17.22
CA LEU A 54 -16.94 -3.09 16.80
C LEU A 54 -18.27 -2.70 16.16
N TRP A 55 -18.77 -1.50 16.46
CA TRP A 55 -19.93 -0.95 15.74
C TRP A 55 -19.56 -0.59 14.31
N PHE A 56 -20.53 -0.71 13.40
CA PHE A 56 -20.41 -0.19 12.04
C PHE A 56 -20.04 1.30 12.02
N GLY A 57 -19.32 1.72 10.97
CA GLY A 57 -18.85 3.09 10.78
C GLY A 57 -17.68 3.49 11.68
N LYS A 58 -17.17 2.57 12.51
CA LYS A 58 -15.96 2.79 13.30
C LYS A 58 -14.74 2.31 12.53
N THR A 59 -13.58 2.83 12.90
CA THR A 59 -12.31 2.32 12.42
C THR A 59 -11.88 1.14 13.29
N TRP A 60 -11.63 0.01 12.66
CA TRP A 60 -10.98 -1.10 13.34
C TRP A 60 -9.48 -0.80 13.44
N GLU A 61 -9.01 -0.67 14.66
CA GLU A 61 -7.60 -0.41 14.97
C GLU A 61 -6.89 -1.74 15.25
N ILE A 62 -5.87 -2.03 14.45
CA ILE A 62 -5.01 -3.20 14.64
C ILE A 62 -3.65 -2.70 15.10
N PHE A 63 -3.36 -2.91 16.37
CA PHE A 63 -2.10 -2.55 16.99
C PHE A 63 -1.06 -3.64 16.77
N VAL A 64 0.15 -3.25 16.42
CA VAL A 64 1.23 -4.20 16.14
C VAL A 64 2.58 -3.58 16.53
N GLU A 65 3.42 -4.43 17.10
CA GLU A 65 4.82 -4.15 17.41
C GLU A 65 5.67 -5.19 16.69
N GLY A 66 6.67 -4.71 15.96
CA GLY A 66 7.55 -5.53 15.14
C GLY A 66 8.99 -5.10 15.25
N GLU A 67 9.90 -6.04 15.05
CA GLU A 67 11.32 -5.80 15.04
C GLU A 67 12.02 -6.68 14.01
N ASP A 68 13.19 -6.22 13.59
CA ASP A 68 14.12 -6.97 12.77
C ASP A 68 15.56 -6.71 13.27
N PRO A 69 16.29 -7.76 13.69
CA PRO A 69 17.68 -7.64 14.13
C PRO A 69 18.60 -6.99 13.08
N ASP A 70 18.30 -7.16 11.80
CA ASP A 70 19.13 -6.64 10.70
C ASP A 70 18.69 -5.26 10.24
N GLY A 71 17.53 -4.78 10.71
CA GLY A 71 17.08 -3.41 10.50
C GLY A 71 16.57 -3.11 9.09
N ASP A 72 16.22 -4.12 8.31
CA ASP A 72 15.89 -4.00 6.89
C ASP A 72 14.45 -4.40 6.55
N MET A 73 13.51 -4.26 7.50
CA MET A 73 12.08 -4.40 7.22
C MET A 73 11.64 -3.46 6.08
N ASP A 74 10.79 -3.96 5.19
CA ASP A 74 10.28 -3.21 4.04
C ASP A 74 8.81 -2.80 4.23
N TYR A 75 7.93 -3.77 4.52
CA TYR A 75 6.50 -3.51 4.72
C TYR A 75 5.82 -4.54 5.62
N ILE A 76 4.66 -4.15 6.13
CA ILE A 76 3.70 -5.07 6.75
C ILE A 76 2.71 -5.50 5.67
N TRP A 77 2.66 -6.81 5.40
CA TRP A 77 1.63 -7.42 4.58
C TRP A 77 0.36 -7.63 5.40
N VAL A 78 -0.77 -7.13 4.90
CA VAL A 78 -2.08 -7.27 5.56
C VAL A 78 -3.04 -7.91 4.57
N GLU A 79 -3.44 -9.15 4.86
CA GLU A 79 -4.54 -9.80 4.17
C GLU A 79 -5.82 -9.54 4.96
N VAL A 80 -6.84 -9.01 4.30
CA VAL A 80 -8.16 -8.79 4.89
C VAL A 80 -9.17 -9.65 4.17
N SER A 81 -10.00 -10.38 4.90
CA SER A 81 -11.10 -11.18 4.35
C SER A 81 -12.39 -11.01 5.15
N GLN A 82 -13.51 -11.18 4.47
CA GLN A 82 -14.84 -11.23 5.09
C GLN A 82 -15.25 -12.70 5.24
N LEU A 83 -15.39 -13.17 6.48
CA LEU A 83 -15.75 -14.55 6.75
C LEU A 83 -17.20 -14.83 6.34
N GLY A 84 -17.42 -15.99 5.73
CA GLY A 84 -18.72 -16.37 5.16
C GLY A 84 -19.00 -15.77 3.77
N GLY A 85 -18.08 -14.94 3.24
CA GLY A 85 -18.07 -14.47 1.86
C GLY A 85 -16.87 -14.99 1.07
N ASN A 86 -16.72 -14.51 -0.17
CA ASN A 86 -15.57 -14.80 -1.05
C ASN A 86 -14.67 -13.57 -1.27
N MET A 87 -14.85 -12.51 -0.48
CA MET A 87 -14.10 -11.27 -0.61
C MET A 87 -12.86 -11.27 0.27
N TRP A 88 -11.72 -11.00 -0.36
CA TRP A 88 -10.43 -10.81 0.28
C TRP A 88 -9.63 -9.76 -0.49
N SER A 89 -8.68 -9.12 0.19
CA SER A 89 -7.73 -8.18 -0.42
C SER A 89 -6.40 -8.20 0.32
N ASN A 90 -5.32 -7.87 -0.40
CA ASN A 90 -3.97 -7.82 0.12
C ASN A 90 -3.43 -6.40 0.06
N HIS A 91 -2.79 -5.97 1.15
CA HIS A 91 -2.27 -4.63 1.31
C HIS A 91 -0.82 -4.65 1.78
N ARG A 92 -0.08 -3.61 1.39
CA ARG A 92 1.27 -3.35 1.90
C ARG A 92 1.28 -2.03 2.63
N VAL A 93 1.69 -2.05 3.90
CA VAL A 93 1.94 -0.86 4.72
C VAL A 93 3.44 -0.70 4.82
N TYR A 94 4.02 0.21 4.02
CA TYR A 94 5.46 0.41 3.95
C TYR A 94 6.02 1.03 5.24
N LEU A 95 7.20 0.56 5.64
CA LEU A 95 7.95 1.06 6.78
C LEU A 95 9.10 1.95 6.29
N GLU A 96 9.32 3.07 6.96
CA GLU A 96 10.31 4.07 6.56
C GLU A 96 11.17 4.52 7.75
N GLY A 97 12.40 4.96 7.46
CA GLY A 97 13.35 5.44 8.45
C GLY A 97 13.57 4.43 9.58
N ASP A 98 13.54 4.92 10.82
CA ASP A 98 13.80 4.13 12.03
C ASP A 98 12.82 2.97 12.23
N ARG A 99 11.65 3.02 11.57
CA ARG A 99 10.64 1.95 11.66
C ARG A 99 11.06 0.65 10.98
N LYS A 100 12.17 0.65 10.23
CA LYS A 100 12.71 -0.55 9.56
C LYS A 100 13.43 -1.51 10.50
N ALA A 101 13.86 -1.04 11.68
CA ALA A 101 14.47 -1.88 12.70
C ALA A 101 13.51 -2.24 13.83
N HIS A 102 12.69 -1.29 14.27
CA HIS A 102 11.66 -1.53 15.27
C HIS A 102 10.50 -0.55 15.07
N PHE A 103 9.28 -1.03 15.23
CA PHE A 103 8.10 -0.16 15.25
C PHE A 103 7.08 -0.63 16.27
N LYS A 104 6.29 0.32 16.77
CA LYS A 104 5.10 0.07 17.58
C LYS A 104 4.03 1.07 17.21
N GLY A 105 2.93 0.59 16.62
CA GLY A 105 1.93 1.49 16.06
C GLY A 105 0.59 0.84 15.78
N VAL A 106 -0.22 1.55 15.00
CA VAL A 106 -1.59 1.16 14.66
C VAL A 106 -1.84 1.21 13.15
N ILE A 107 -2.49 0.18 12.64
CA ILE A 107 -3.06 0.12 11.29
C ILE A 107 -4.56 0.39 11.41
N HIS A 108 -5.08 1.28 10.57
CA HIS A 108 -6.49 1.64 10.54
C HIS A 108 -7.21 0.90 9.42
N LEU A 109 -8.34 0.28 9.73
CA LEU A 109 -9.23 -0.31 8.74
C LEU A 109 -10.63 0.29 8.92
N PRO A 110 -11.01 1.32 8.14
CA PRO A 110 -12.34 1.91 8.19
C PRO A 110 -13.42 0.89 7.83
N THR A 111 -14.52 0.87 8.59
CA THR A 111 -15.67 -0.01 8.31
C THR A 111 -16.86 0.81 7.79
N PRO A 112 -17.75 0.22 6.97
CA PRO A 112 -18.91 0.91 6.43
C PRO A 112 -19.86 1.36 7.56
N SER A 113 -20.45 2.54 7.42
CA SER A 113 -21.39 3.13 8.39
C SER A 113 -22.82 2.59 8.28
N LEU A 114 -23.18 2.05 7.12
CA LEU A 114 -24.50 1.53 6.80
C LEU A 114 -24.32 0.21 6.05
N LEU A 115 -25.09 -0.81 6.42
CA LEU A 115 -25.26 -2.02 5.62
C LEU A 115 -26.72 -2.12 5.20
N SER A 116 -26.98 -2.55 3.97
CA SER A 116 -28.32 -3.00 3.52
C SER A 116 -28.68 -4.36 4.14
N ARG A 117 -27.66 -5.16 4.51
CA ARG A 117 -27.82 -6.45 5.20
C ARG A 117 -28.13 -6.29 6.69
N SER A 118 -29.22 -6.91 7.15
CA SER A 118 -29.60 -6.98 8.57
C SER A 118 -28.83 -8.06 9.35
N GLY A 119 -27.50 -8.14 9.18
CA GLY A 119 -26.68 -9.23 9.74
C GLY A 119 -25.32 -8.80 10.24
N TRP A 120 -24.82 -9.51 11.25
CA TRP A 120 -23.45 -9.41 11.76
C TRP A 120 -22.46 -9.85 10.67
N GLN A 121 -21.38 -9.11 10.48
CA GLN A 121 -20.30 -9.48 9.56
C GLN A 121 -19.01 -9.69 10.35
N THR A 122 -18.27 -10.76 10.05
CA THR A 122 -16.97 -10.99 10.69
C THR A 122 -15.86 -10.72 9.68
N LEU A 123 -14.94 -9.82 10.04
CA LEU A 123 -13.71 -9.60 9.28
C LEU A 123 -12.56 -10.36 9.92
N ARG A 124 -11.61 -10.82 9.10
CA ARG A 124 -10.33 -11.37 9.51
C ARG A 124 -9.21 -10.55 8.89
N ALA A 125 -8.22 -10.18 9.70
CA ALA A 125 -6.97 -9.57 9.25
C ALA A 125 -5.79 -10.48 9.62
N VAL A 126 -4.98 -10.86 8.63
CA VAL A 126 -3.74 -11.64 8.82
C VAL A 126 -2.56 -10.74 8.51
N LEU A 127 -1.67 -10.55 9.48
CA LEU A 127 -0.52 -9.67 9.40
C LEU A 127 0.76 -10.48 9.30
N ARG A 128 1.68 -10.06 8.42
CA ARG A 128 3.06 -10.54 8.34
C ARG A 128 3.99 -9.35 8.09
N ILE A 129 5.22 -9.40 8.59
CA ILE A 129 6.26 -8.43 8.24
C ILE A 129 7.13 -9.04 7.15
N HIS A 130 7.50 -8.25 6.14
CA HIS A 130 8.42 -8.61 5.07
C HIS A 130 9.68 -7.75 5.17
N ASP A 131 10.84 -8.37 5.03
CA ASP A 131 12.14 -7.68 4.97
C ASP A 131 12.66 -7.59 3.52
N ARG A 132 13.75 -6.86 3.33
CA ARG A 132 14.38 -6.72 2.02
C ARG A 132 15.05 -8.01 1.55
N ALA A 133 15.39 -8.91 2.46
CA ALA A 133 16.01 -10.22 2.21
C ALA A 133 14.99 -11.28 1.76
N ASN A 134 13.72 -10.90 1.66
CA ASN A 134 12.60 -11.74 1.27
C ASN A 134 12.23 -12.81 2.32
N HIS A 135 12.52 -12.56 3.59
CA HIS A 135 11.92 -13.29 4.69
C HIS A 135 10.58 -12.70 5.10
N TYR A 136 9.78 -13.55 5.74
CA TYR A 136 8.52 -13.15 6.37
C TYR A 136 8.52 -13.56 7.83
N SER A 137 7.90 -12.73 8.67
CA SER A 137 7.54 -13.13 10.02
C SER A 137 6.51 -14.26 10.02
N ASN A 138 6.37 -14.93 11.17
CA ASN A 138 5.18 -15.73 11.45
C ASN A 138 3.93 -14.84 11.38
N PRO A 139 2.79 -15.37 10.90
CA PRO A 139 1.56 -14.60 10.78
C PRO A 139 0.89 -14.41 12.15
N VAL A 140 0.21 -13.27 12.32
CA VAL A 140 -0.73 -13.06 13.42
C VAL A 140 -2.11 -12.73 12.85
N THR A 141 -3.15 -13.33 13.43
CA THR A 141 -4.53 -13.20 12.97
C THR A 141 -5.37 -12.47 14.00
N HIS A 142 -6.15 -11.50 13.55
CA HIS A 142 -7.19 -10.84 14.32
C HIS A 142 -8.53 -10.98 13.61
N GLU A 143 -9.60 -11.07 14.38
CA GLU A 143 -10.96 -11.09 13.85
C GLU A 143 -11.82 -10.07 14.58
N VAL A 144 -12.78 -9.48 13.89
CA VAL A 144 -13.77 -8.56 14.47
C VAL A 144 -15.16 -8.86 13.97
N GLU A 145 -16.10 -8.97 14.92
CA GLU A 145 -17.52 -8.96 14.63
C GLU A 145 -18.02 -7.51 14.56
N LEU A 146 -18.54 -7.14 13.40
CA LEU A 146 -19.13 -5.84 13.15
C LEU A 146 -20.61 -5.80 13.57
N GLY A 147 -21.03 -4.65 14.07
CA GLY A 147 -22.37 -4.39 14.59
C GLY A 147 -22.50 -4.62 16.09
N ARG A 148 -21.47 -5.11 16.77
CA ARG A 148 -21.48 -5.34 18.22
C ARG A 148 -20.75 -4.23 18.97
N PRO A 149 -21.16 -3.88 20.20
CA PRO A 149 -20.42 -2.94 21.01
C PRO A 149 -19.03 -3.49 21.36
N THR A 150 -18.01 -2.63 21.32
CA THR A 150 -16.68 -2.95 21.81
C THR A 150 -16.71 -3.19 23.32
N ARG A 151 -16.38 -4.41 23.74
CA ARG A 151 -16.38 -4.81 25.16
C ARG A 151 -15.00 -4.73 25.80
N THR A 152 -13.95 -4.96 25.01
CA THR A 152 -12.58 -5.01 25.48
C THR A 152 -11.93 -3.63 25.33
N PRO A 153 -11.48 -2.99 26.43
CA PRO A 153 -10.73 -1.76 26.33
C PRO A 153 -9.36 -2.02 25.70
N VAL A 154 -8.81 -1.01 25.02
CA VAL A 154 -7.43 -1.09 24.51
C VAL A 154 -6.46 -1.17 25.69
N PRO A 155 -5.57 -2.19 25.76
CA PRO A 155 -4.61 -2.34 26.84
C PRO A 155 -3.71 -1.11 26.99
N ALA A 156 -3.28 -0.83 28.22
CA ALA A 156 -2.50 0.37 28.54
C ALA A 156 -1.23 0.51 27.69
N GLN A 157 -0.54 -0.60 27.40
CA GLN A 157 0.67 -0.64 26.58
C GLN A 157 0.49 -0.13 25.13
N TRP A 158 -0.76 -0.07 24.65
CA TRP A 158 -1.09 0.36 23.28
C TRP A 158 -1.59 1.80 23.19
N LYS A 159 -1.87 2.45 24.33
CA LYS A 159 -2.41 3.82 24.34
C LYS A 159 -1.50 4.82 23.62
N ALA A 160 -0.19 4.75 23.87
CA ALA A 160 0.80 5.63 23.21
C ALA A 160 1.00 5.25 21.74
N ALA A 161 0.92 3.95 21.40
CA ALA A 161 1.08 3.46 20.04
C ALA A 161 0.01 3.99 19.08
N ARG A 162 -1.17 4.40 19.58
CA ARG A 162 -2.23 5.00 18.76
C ARG A 162 -1.79 6.30 18.08
N ALA A 163 -0.82 7.02 18.63
CA ALA A 163 -0.24 8.21 18.00
C ALA A 163 0.67 7.86 16.79
N GLN A 164 1.16 6.62 16.73
CA GLN A 164 2.05 6.12 15.68
C GLN A 164 1.24 5.38 14.61
N ARG A 165 0.58 6.14 13.73
CA ARG A 165 -0.13 5.55 12.58
C ARG A 165 0.88 4.94 11.61
N LEU A 166 0.72 3.64 11.35
CA LEU A 166 1.51 2.90 10.37
C LEU A 166 0.91 3.02 8.97
N GLY A 167 -0.41 2.94 8.86
CA GLY A 167 -1.12 3.10 7.59
C GLY A 167 -2.62 2.92 7.72
N THR A 168 -3.31 3.04 6.59
CA THR A 168 -4.74 2.75 6.46
C THR A 168 -4.92 1.69 5.39
N VAL A 169 -5.67 0.64 5.72
CA VAL A 169 -6.06 -0.44 4.82
C VAL A 169 -7.52 -0.25 4.44
N PHE A 170 -7.82 -0.27 3.15
CA PHE A 170 -9.19 -0.18 2.64
C PHE A 170 -9.65 -1.55 2.18
N PHE A 171 -10.79 -2.00 2.68
CA PHE A 171 -11.42 -3.23 2.27
C PHE A 171 -12.70 -2.89 1.50
N ASP A 172 -12.89 -3.52 0.35
CA ASP A 172 -14.16 -3.48 -0.36
C ASP A 172 -15.09 -4.52 0.25
N PHE A 173 -16.27 -4.11 0.69
CA PHE A 173 -17.18 -4.96 1.47
C PHE A 173 -18.25 -5.56 0.56
N ASP A 174 -18.58 -6.86 0.76
CA ASP A 174 -19.71 -7.47 0.06
C ASP A 174 -21.02 -7.02 0.72
N LEU A 175 -21.66 -6.02 0.13
CA LEU A 175 -22.91 -5.47 0.64
C LEU A 175 -24.15 -6.09 -0.03
N ASP A 176 -24.03 -6.71 -1.20
CA ASP A 176 -25.14 -6.87 -2.16
C ASP A 176 -25.56 -8.32 -2.44
N ARG A 177 -25.80 -9.13 -1.39
CA ARG A 177 -26.28 -10.51 -1.57
C ARG A 177 -27.70 -10.82 -1.08
N ASP A 178 -28.58 -9.83 -1.12
CA ASP A 178 -30.04 -10.02 -1.09
C ASP A 178 -30.68 -9.52 -2.41
N GLY A 179 -29.93 -9.61 -3.51
CA GLY A 179 -30.54 -9.62 -4.83
C GLY A 179 -31.28 -10.95 -4.99
N ASP A 180 -32.57 -10.96 -4.66
CA ASP A 180 -33.51 -11.83 -5.34
C ASP A 180 -33.15 -11.76 -6.83
N HIS A 181 -32.54 -12.83 -7.33
CA HIS A 181 -32.77 -13.19 -8.71
C HIS A 181 -34.28 -13.36 -8.78
N GLU A 182 -34.97 -12.32 -9.24
CA GLU A 182 -36.24 -12.45 -9.94
C GLU A 182 -36.00 -13.59 -10.94
N ARG A 183 -36.40 -14.78 -10.53
CA ARG A 183 -36.68 -15.87 -11.45
C ARG A 183 -37.82 -15.33 -12.28
N ILE A 184 -37.51 -14.67 -13.39
CA ILE A 184 -38.46 -14.48 -14.47
C ILE A 184 -38.99 -15.89 -14.75
N PRO A 185 -40.26 -16.20 -14.43
CA PRO A 185 -40.82 -17.47 -14.83
C PRO A 185 -40.83 -17.40 -16.35
N LEU A 186 -40.05 -18.27 -17.01
CA LEU A 186 -40.25 -18.54 -18.41
C LEU A 186 -41.68 -19.04 -18.55
N LEU A 187 -42.58 -18.15 -18.96
CA LEU A 187 -43.92 -18.48 -19.39
C LEU A 187 -43.78 -19.53 -20.49
N ARG A 188 -44.23 -20.75 -20.19
CA ARG A 188 -44.53 -21.79 -21.17
C ARG A 188 -45.99 -21.67 -21.58
#